data_AF-A0A813H5A4-F1
#
_entry.id   AF-A0A813H5A4-F1
#
_cell.length_a   1.000
_cell.length_b   1.000
_cell.length_c   1.000
_cell.angle_alpha   90.00
_cell.angle_beta   90.00
_cell.angle_gamma   90.00
#
_symmetry.space_group_name_H-M   'P 1'
#
loop_
_entity.id
_entity.type
_entity.pdbx_description
1 polymer ?
#
loop_
_entity_poly.entity_id
_entity_poly.type
_entity_poly.pdbx_seq_one_letter_code
_entity_poly.pdbx_strand_id
1 'polypeptide(L)'
;ERAREGREQPFGPKAIFNPRLKPVSAAMTVAWEKDVSIPGYRALVERPLSVQVNGVDPEGKRVNYVATGWEARIVQQAVDVLDGVMFIDRCYMRSLRHLDARNDPLPPDCPPVGVVTEFGDLQSAELTAEQLAAVADSGGSRGFLAGIPGFGRPNVLLAGSLLLRLRAEEITDPGSSEVTGLIKEMRDMVSSGKHPLGVAGPQIGKRLRVVALGENSESLEKLSARTKVTEERRAFGPLVVLNPVLSRHKGSSDAYFFERSATVPGYEGIVRRTAEVDVEGLDEKGQPISFVARGWQANGLVAFCLGSFVLAW
;
A
#
# COMPACT_ATOMS: atom_id res chain seq x y z
N GLU A 1 2.99 -10.90 22.02
CA GLU A 1 3.53 -9.83 21.15
C GLU A 1 4.76 -9.17 21.77
N ARG A 2 4.65 -8.49 22.92
CA ARG A 2 5.78 -7.80 23.60
C ARG A 2 7.06 -8.63 23.75
N ALA A 3 6.97 -9.88 24.23
CA ALA A 3 8.11 -10.79 24.34
C ALA A 3 8.82 -11.05 23.00
N ARG A 4 8.02 -11.32 21.94
CA ARG A 4 8.54 -11.56 20.58
C ARG A 4 9.21 -10.32 19.97
N GLU A 5 8.79 -9.12 20.39
CA GLU A 5 9.37 -7.84 19.98
C GLU A 5 10.52 -7.38 20.90
N GLY A 6 10.92 -8.20 21.88
CA GLY A 6 11.99 -7.86 22.84
C GLY A 6 11.63 -6.73 23.82
N ARG A 7 10.34 -6.47 24.06
CA ARG A 7 9.81 -5.40 24.94
C ARG A 7 9.66 -5.81 26.41
N GLU A 8 10.48 -6.74 26.89
CA GLU A 8 10.33 -7.32 28.23
C GLU A 8 10.98 -6.46 29.31
N GLN A 9 12.10 -5.82 29.00
CA GLN A 9 12.83 -4.98 29.93
C GLN A 9 12.52 -3.50 29.69
N PRO A 10 11.97 -2.78 30.69
CA PRO A 10 11.84 -1.35 30.59
C PRO A 10 13.22 -0.69 30.64
N PHE A 11 13.40 0.37 29.86
CA PHE A 11 14.56 1.25 29.96
C PHE A 11 14.09 2.66 30.31
N GLY A 12 14.89 3.37 31.12
CA GLY A 12 14.60 4.75 31.51
C GLY A 12 14.86 5.75 30.36
N PRO A 13 14.35 6.98 30.48
CA PRO A 13 14.63 8.03 29.51
C PRO A 13 16.13 8.31 29.43
N LYS A 14 16.62 8.60 28.21
CA LYS A 14 18.02 8.98 27.95
C LYS A 14 18.05 10.19 27.04
N ALA A 15 18.91 11.15 27.36
CA ALA A 15 19.30 12.22 26.46
C ALA A 15 20.71 11.94 25.96
N ILE A 16 20.89 11.83 24.66
CA ILE A 16 22.18 11.53 24.03
C ILE A 16 22.37 12.51 22.88
N PHE A 17 23.40 13.34 22.99
CA PHE A 17 23.81 14.27 21.95
C PHE A 17 24.80 13.61 21.00
N ASN A 18 24.64 13.91 19.71
CA ASN A 18 25.45 13.38 18.61
C ASN A 18 25.64 11.85 18.69
N PRO A 19 24.54 11.07 18.79
CA PRO A 19 24.64 9.63 18.95
C PRO A 19 25.31 8.99 17.73
N ARG A 20 26.20 8.02 17.96
CA ARG A 20 26.75 7.15 16.93
C ARG A 20 26.52 5.70 17.29
N LEU A 21 25.96 4.95 16.36
CA LEU A 21 25.59 3.55 16.53
C LEU A 21 26.54 2.65 15.75
N LYS A 22 26.94 1.53 16.34
CA LYS A 22 27.66 0.46 15.66
C LYS A 22 27.03 -0.89 16.00
N PRO A 23 26.63 -1.73 15.02
CA PRO A 23 26.19 -3.09 15.30
C PRO A 23 27.23 -3.86 16.11
N VAL A 24 26.78 -4.59 17.15
CA VAL A 24 27.68 -5.38 18.01
C VAL A 24 27.93 -6.78 17.43
N SER A 25 26.99 -7.29 16.65
CA SER A 25 27.08 -8.60 15.98
C SER A 25 26.29 -8.58 14.67
N ALA A 26 26.32 -9.70 13.94
CA ALA A 26 25.50 -9.91 12.75
C ALA A 26 24.04 -10.29 13.06
N ALA A 27 23.66 -10.44 14.34
CA ALA A 27 22.30 -10.81 14.71
C ALA A 27 21.32 -9.68 14.36
N MET A 28 20.27 -10.03 13.63
CA MET A 28 19.23 -9.09 13.19
C MET A 28 17.89 -9.42 13.85
N THR A 29 16.96 -8.47 13.79
CA THR A 29 15.59 -8.67 14.23
C THR A 29 14.60 -7.89 13.35
N VAL A 30 13.49 -8.54 13.03
CA VAL A 30 12.35 -7.93 12.34
C VAL A 30 11.24 -7.69 13.35
N ALA A 31 10.77 -6.45 13.46
CA ALA A 31 9.63 -6.11 14.30
C ALA A 31 8.84 -4.92 13.73
N TRP A 32 7.67 -4.69 14.29
CA TRP A 32 6.80 -3.58 13.92
C TRP A 32 7.37 -2.24 14.38
N GLU A 33 7.50 -1.32 13.43
CA GLU A 33 7.74 0.09 13.70
C GLU A 33 6.53 0.93 13.31
N LYS A 34 6.36 2.02 14.06
CA LYS A 34 5.42 3.09 13.79
C LYS A 34 6.10 4.39 14.22
N ASP A 35 5.72 5.48 13.58
CA ASP A 35 6.26 6.80 13.89
C ASP A 35 5.13 7.81 14.02
N VAL A 36 5.31 8.79 14.91
CA VAL A 36 4.33 9.88 15.08
C VAL A 36 4.23 10.77 13.84
N SER A 37 5.27 10.76 13.01
CA SER A 37 5.35 11.50 11.74
C SER A 37 4.55 10.83 10.61
N ILE A 38 4.25 9.53 10.72
CA ILE A 38 3.37 8.79 9.81
C ILE A 38 2.21 8.19 10.63
N PRO A 39 1.28 9.03 11.13
CA PRO A 39 0.20 8.57 11.98
C PRO A 39 -0.69 7.54 11.29
N GLY A 40 -1.14 6.54 12.05
CA GLY A 40 -2.10 5.53 11.61
C GLY A 40 -1.50 4.33 10.89
N TYR A 41 -0.18 4.27 10.68
CA TYR A 41 0.47 3.16 9.99
C TYR A 41 1.56 2.48 10.83
N ARG A 42 1.82 1.22 10.47
CA ARG A 42 2.98 0.45 10.93
C ARG A 42 3.52 -0.43 9.80
N ALA A 43 4.78 -0.78 9.86
CA ALA A 43 5.40 -1.75 8.94
C ALA A 43 6.47 -2.56 9.68
N LEU A 44 6.84 -3.71 9.12
CA LEU A 44 7.98 -4.49 9.58
C LEU A 44 9.27 -3.82 9.12
N VAL A 45 10.22 -3.67 10.05
CA VAL A 45 11.55 -3.13 9.78
C VAL A 45 12.58 -4.07 10.37
N GLU A 46 13.58 -4.41 9.57
CA GLU A 46 14.74 -5.15 10.03
C GLU A 46 15.78 -4.21 10.65
N ARG A 47 16.33 -4.60 11.81
CA ARG A 47 17.45 -3.89 12.44
C ARG A 47 18.42 -4.84 13.11
N PRO A 48 19.68 -4.44 13.29
CA PRO A 48 20.58 -5.05 14.26
C PRO A 48 19.91 -5.24 15.63
N LEU A 49 20.03 -6.44 16.18
CA LEU A 49 19.47 -6.79 17.49
C LEU A 49 20.14 -5.99 18.62
N SER A 50 21.44 -5.72 18.48
CA SER A 50 22.23 -5.00 19.46
C SER A 50 23.14 -3.98 18.79
N VAL A 51 23.20 -2.78 19.37
CA VAL A 51 24.07 -1.69 18.91
C VAL A 51 24.85 -1.10 20.07
N GLN A 52 26.13 -0.84 19.82
CA GLN A 52 26.97 -0.02 20.65
C GLN A 52 26.57 1.44 20.42
N VAL A 53 26.10 2.10 21.48
CA VAL A 53 25.69 3.51 21.48
C VAL A 53 26.82 4.35 22.04
N ASN A 54 27.25 5.35 21.29
CA ASN A 54 28.22 6.36 21.73
C ASN A 54 27.63 7.76 21.61
N GLY A 55 28.02 8.69 22.47
CA GLY A 55 27.60 10.09 22.41
C GLY A 55 28.02 10.86 23.64
N VAL A 56 27.31 11.94 23.94
CA VAL A 56 27.51 12.78 25.12
C VAL A 56 26.16 13.03 25.80
N ASP A 57 26.11 13.03 27.12
CA ASP A 57 24.90 13.38 27.88
C ASP A 57 24.78 14.90 28.11
N PRO A 58 23.67 15.41 28.68
CA PRO A 58 23.49 16.84 28.94
C PRO A 58 24.56 17.47 29.82
N GLU A 59 25.22 16.69 30.68
CA GLU A 59 26.30 17.13 31.56
C GLU A 59 27.68 17.13 30.87
N GLY A 60 27.75 16.77 29.59
CA GLY A 60 28.99 16.73 28.81
C GLY A 60 29.81 15.45 29.03
N LYS A 61 29.28 14.46 29.75
CA LYS A 61 29.95 13.19 30.00
C LYS A 61 29.70 12.21 28.86
N ARG A 62 30.71 11.36 28.60
CA ARG A 62 30.64 10.35 27.54
C ARG A 62 29.58 9.30 27.85
N VAL A 63 28.70 9.07 26.88
CA VAL A 63 27.78 7.92 26.84
C VAL A 63 28.43 6.81 26.03
N ASN A 64 28.56 5.62 26.62
CA ASN A 64 29.08 4.42 25.96
C ASN A 64 28.42 3.19 26.60
N TYR A 65 27.45 2.58 25.91
CA TYR A 65 26.77 1.36 26.37
C TYR A 65 26.23 0.54 25.19
N VAL A 66 25.98 -0.74 25.43
CA VAL A 66 25.31 -1.61 24.45
C VAL A 66 23.81 -1.61 24.73
N ALA A 67 23.03 -1.16 23.75
CA ALA A 67 21.58 -1.36 23.71
C ALA A 67 21.28 -2.69 23.03
N THR A 68 20.25 -3.41 23.51
CA THR A 68 19.78 -4.68 22.92
C THR A 68 18.26 -4.71 22.82
N GLY A 69 17.71 -5.50 21.91
CA GLY A 69 16.27 -5.73 21.77
C GLY A 69 15.49 -4.44 21.49
N TRP A 70 14.47 -4.16 22.31
CA TRP A 70 13.60 -3.00 22.10
C TRP A 70 14.32 -1.66 22.25
N GLU A 71 15.23 -1.52 23.22
CA GLU A 71 16.01 -0.29 23.38
C GLU A 71 16.90 -0.02 22.16
N ALA A 72 17.56 -1.06 21.65
CA ALA A 72 18.36 -0.97 20.42
C ALA A 72 17.52 -0.50 19.25
N ARG A 73 16.29 -1.00 19.09
CA ARG A 73 15.39 -0.56 18.03
C ARG A 73 14.99 0.91 18.16
N ILE A 74 14.61 1.34 19.37
CA ILE A 74 14.20 2.73 19.62
C ILE A 74 15.34 3.71 19.36
N VAL A 75 16.56 3.41 19.83
CA VAL A 75 17.70 4.31 19.57
C VAL A 75 18.06 4.33 18.08
N GLN A 76 17.98 3.19 17.38
CA GLN A 76 18.20 3.15 15.93
C GLN A 76 17.16 3.95 15.14
N GLN A 77 15.87 3.84 15.48
CA GLN A 77 14.82 4.64 14.85
C GLN A 77 15.00 6.14 15.14
N ALA A 78 15.38 6.50 16.37
CA ALA A 78 15.66 7.89 16.73
C ALA A 78 16.85 8.46 15.94
N VAL A 79 17.93 7.69 15.77
CA VAL A 79 19.09 8.10 14.96
C VAL A 79 18.73 8.19 13.47
N ASP A 80 17.95 7.26 12.92
CA ASP A 80 17.44 7.39 11.55
C ASP A 80 16.71 8.73 11.34
N VAL A 81 15.84 9.13 12.27
CA VAL A 81 15.13 10.42 12.19
C VAL A 81 16.10 11.61 12.23
N LEU A 82 17.16 11.54 13.06
CA LEU A 82 18.22 12.57 13.07
C LEU A 82 18.95 12.67 11.72
N ASP A 83 19.09 11.55 11.03
CA ASP A 83 19.73 11.44 9.71
C ASP A 83 18.74 11.65 8.54
N GLY A 84 17.49 12.05 8.82
CA GLY A 84 16.46 12.31 7.81
C GLY A 84 15.87 11.05 7.17
N VAL A 85 16.03 9.89 7.80
CA VAL A 85 15.50 8.59 7.37
C VAL A 85 14.26 8.23 8.18
N MET A 86 13.17 7.88 7.52
CA MET A 86 11.94 7.42 8.15
C MET A 86 11.84 5.89 8.11
N PHE A 87 11.01 5.29 8.99
CA PHE A 87 10.84 3.84 8.98
C PHE A 87 10.28 3.31 7.65
N ILE A 88 9.50 4.12 6.92
CA ILE A 88 8.96 3.76 5.60
C ILE A 88 10.05 3.60 4.53
N ASP A 89 11.21 4.26 4.70
CA ASP A 89 12.36 4.14 3.80
C ASP A 89 13.13 2.81 3.99
N ARG A 90 12.93 2.16 5.15
CA ARG A 90 13.58 0.89 5.51
C ARG A 90 12.65 -0.32 5.53
N CYS A 91 11.34 -0.08 5.56
CA CYS A 91 10.39 -1.15 5.86
C CYS A 91 10.26 -2.17 4.73
N TYR A 92 9.83 -3.38 5.09
CA TYR A 92 9.26 -4.31 4.14
C TYR A 92 7.93 -3.74 3.64
N MET A 93 7.94 -3.05 2.50
CA MET A 93 6.78 -2.28 2.03
C MET A 93 5.52 -3.14 1.84
N ARG A 94 5.67 -4.45 1.63
CA ARG A 94 4.54 -5.40 1.57
C ARG A 94 3.84 -5.62 2.91
N SER A 95 4.52 -5.32 4.01
CA SER A 95 3.98 -5.36 5.38
C SER A 95 3.31 -4.05 5.83
N LEU A 96 3.51 -2.93 5.11
CA LEU A 96 2.91 -1.64 5.45
C LEU A 96 1.39 -1.79 5.61
N ARG A 97 0.88 -1.35 6.76
CA ARG A 97 -0.54 -1.46 7.09
C ARG A 97 -1.04 -0.35 7.98
N HIS A 98 -2.30 0.00 7.78
CA HIS A 98 -3.06 0.84 8.68
C HIS A 98 -3.26 0.12 10.02
N LEU A 99 -3.31 0.87 11.13
CA LEU A 99 -3.47 0.29 12.47
C LEU A 99 -4.78 -0.46 12.67
N ASP A 100 -5.85 -0.06 11.97
CA ASP A 100 -7.12 -0.80 11.95
C ASP A 100 -6.98 -2.19 11.30
N ALA A 101 -6.03 -2.38 10.38
CA ALA A 101 -5.73 -3.65 9.72
C ALA A 101 -4.58 -4.41 10.39
N ARG A 102 -4.23 -4.07 11.64
CA ARG A 102 -3.05 -4.64 12.33
C ARG A 102 -3.12 -6.16 12.52
N ASN A 103 -4.33 -6.71 12.61
CA ASN A 103 -4.60 -8.13 12.86
C ASN A 103 -4.84 -8.92 11.56
N ASP A 104 -4.97 -8.26 10.41
CA ASP A 104 -5.12 -8.94 9.13
C ASP A 104 -3.86 -9.80 8.86
N PRO A 105 -3.99 -10.97 8.23
CA PRO A 105 -2.84 -11.79 7.88
C PRO A 105 -1.79 -11.03 7.05
N LEU A 106 -0.51 -11.33 7.26
CA LEU A 106 0.57 -10.81 6.41
C LEU A 106 0.63 -11.61 5.10
N PRO A 107 1.07 -10.97 3.99
CA PRO A 107 1.51 -11.71 2.82
C PRO A 107 2.55 -12.77 3.20
N PRO A 108 2.52 -13.98 2.61
CA PRO A 108 3.45 -15.07 2.92
C PRO A 108 4.93 -14.71 2.72
N ASP A 109 5.20 -13.75 1.83
CA ASP A 109 6.54 -13.27 1.52
C ASP A 109 7.05 -12.20 2.49
N CYS A 110 6.26 -11.83 3.50
CA CYS A 110 6.74 -10.99 4.59
C CYS A 110 7.59 -11.80 5.58
N PRO A 111 8.71 -11.27 6.06
CA PRO A 111 9.52 -11.95 7.06
C PRO A 111 8.76 -12.14 8.38
N PRO A 112 9.06 -13.21 9.13
CA PRO A 112 8.49 -13.41 10.45
C PRO A 112 9.00 -12.36 11.43
N VAL A 113 8.16 -12.00 12.41
CA VAL A 113 8.57 -11.13 13.53
C VAL A 113 9.46 -11.92 14.49
N GLY A 114 10.61 -11.38 14.85
CA GLY A 114 11.53 -11.98 15.82
C GLY A 114 13.00 -11.75 15.48
N VAL A 115 13.88 -12.53 16.12
CA VAL A 115 15.32 -12.55 15.80
C VAL A 115 15.51 -13.37 14.53
N VAL A 116 16.27 -12.82 13.59
CA VAL A 116 16.64 -13.47 12.33
C VAL A 116 18.10 -13.88 12.46
N THR A 117 18.33 -15.20 12.54
CA THR A 117 19.69 -15.77 12.62
C THR A 117 20.25 -16.13 11.26
N GLU A 118 19.38 -16.43 10.28
CA GLU A 118 19.70 -16.64 8.88
C GLU A 118 18.53 -16.14 8.03
N PHE A 119 18.78 -15.37 6.98
CA PHE A 119 17.83 -15.24 5.88
C PHE A 119 17.97 -16.51 5.02
N GLY A 120 17.22 -17.54 5.37
CA GLY A 120 16.82 -18.48 4.31
C GLY A 120 16.11 -17.68 3.23
N ASP A 121 16.29 -18.04 1.95
CA ASP A 121 15.53 -17.45 0.86
C ASP A 121 14.07 -17.36 1.30
N LEU A 122 13.53 -16.13 1.43
CA LEU A 122 12.11 -15.90 1.71
C LEU A 122 11.35 -16.39 0.47
N GLN A 123 11.18 -17.71 0.35
CA GLN A 123 10.37 -18.30 -0.68
C GLN A 123 8.93 -17.91 -0.38
N SER A 124 8.31 -17.24 -1.33
CA SER A 124 6.88 -16.96 -1.30
C SER A 124 6.14 -18.29 -1.32
N ALA A 125 5.82 -18.83 -0.14
CA ALA A 125 4.92 -19.96 -0.04
C ALA A 125 3.57 -19.52 -0.60
N GLU A 126 3.11 -20.17 -1.67
CA GLU A 126 1.77 -19.92 -2.19
C GLU A 126 0.74 -20.30 -1.12
N LEU A 127 -0.29 -19.47 -0.96
CA LEU A 127 -1.39 -19.77 -0.06
C LEU A 127 -2.20 -20.94 -0.61
N THR A 128 -2.61 -21.86 0.27
CA THR A 128 -3.52 -22.94 -0.11
C THR A 128 -4.90 -22.39 -0.47
N ALA A 129 -5.72 -23.18 -1.16
CA ALA A 129 -7.08 -22.79 -1.50
C ALA A 129 -7.92 -22.47 -0.24
N GLU A 130 -7.73 -23.22 0.85
CA GLU A 130 -8.41 -22.99 2.13
C GLU A 130 -7.97 -21.67 2.77
N GLN A 131 -6.67 -21.33 2.69
CA GLN A 131 -6.16 -20.06 3.20
C GLN A 131 -6.69 -18.88 2.37
N LEU A 132 -6.77 -19.03 1.05
CA LEU A 132 -7.37 -18.03 0.17
C LEU A 132 -8.85 -17.82 0.47
N ALA A 133 -9.61 -18.91 0.68
CA ALA A 133 -11.01 -18.86 1.05
C ALA A 133 -11.21 -18.17 2.41
N ALA A 134 -10.43 -18.53 3.43
CA ALA A 134 -10.49 -17.89 4.74
C ALA A 134 -10.20 -16.38 4.69
N VAL A 135 -9.28 -15.96 3.82
CA VAL A 135 -8.99 -14.54 3.59
C VAL A 135 -10.16 -13.83 2.92
N ALA A 136 -10.80 -14.46 1.93
CA ALA A 136 -12.01 -13.93 1.29
C ALA A 136 -13.16 -13.79 2.30
N ASP A 137 -13.39 -14.82 3.12
CA ASP A 137 -14.45 -14.86 4.13
C ASP A 137 -14.24 -13.82 5.25
N SER A 138 -12.98 -13.53 5.58
CA SER A 138 -12.66 -12.48 6.56
C SER A 138 -13.14 -11.09 6.12
N GLY A 139 -13.35 -10.89 4.82
CA GLY A 139 -13.79 -9.65 4.22
C GLY A 139 -12.81 -8.48 4.31
N GLY A 140 -11.70 -8.61 5.05
CA GLY A 140 -10.65 -7.61 5.24
C GLY A 140 -11.05 -6.37 6.05
N SER A 141 -10.05 -5.70 6.64
CA SER A 141 -10.26 -4.49 7.44
C SER A 141 -10.53 -3.25 6.59
N ARG A 142 -11.61 -2.53 6.88
CA ARG A 142 -12.00 -1.23 6.25
C ARG A 142 -11.84 -0.03 7.20
N GLY A 143 -11.71 -0.29 8.50
CA GLY A 143 -11.65 0.71 9.56
C GLY A 143 -13.05 1.09 10.10
N PHE A 144 -13.10 1.55 11.34
CA PHE A 144 -14.37 1.70 12.09
C PHE A 144 -15.38 2.67 11.46
N LEU A 145 -14.90 3.71 10.77
CA LEU A 145 -15.75 4.76 10.17
C LEU A 145 -16.00 4.56 8.66
N ALA A 146 -15.55 3.46 8.07
CA ALA A 146 -15.72 3.22 6.65
C ALA A 146 -17.21 3.06 6.28
N GLY A 147 -17.65 3.79 5.24
CA GLY A 147 -19.02 3.72 4.76
C GLY A 147 -20.07 4.44 5.64
N ILE A 148 -19.70 5.03 6.79
CA ILE A 148 -20.63 5.78 7.62
C ILE A 148 -20.93 7.15 6.96
N PRO A 149 -22.20 7.45 6.66
CA PRO A 149 -22.58 8.75 6.09
C PRO A 149 -22.12 9.93 6.97
N GLY A 150 -21.58 10.98 6.37
CA GLY A 150 -21.10 12.17 7.09
C GLY A 150 -19.66 12.11 7.60
N PHE A 151 -19.06 10.93 7.76
CA PHE A 151 -17.64 10.77 8.11
C PHE A 151 -16.70 10.65 6.90
N GLY A 152 -17.26 10.61 5.68
CA GLY A 152 -16.55 10.89 4.44
C GLY A 152 -15.54 9.84 3.95
N ARG A 153 -15.36 8.71 4.64
CA ARG A 153 -14.43 7.65 4.19
C ARG A 153 -15.13 6.64 3.27
N PRO A 154 -14.56 6.36 2.08
CA PRO A 154 -15.10 5.33 1.20
C PRO A 154 -15.06 3.94 1.85
N ASN A 155 -16.02 3.08 1.49
CA ASN A 155 -16.13 1.72 2.03
C ASN A 155 -15.14 0.76 1.34
N VAL A 156 -13.84 0.98 1.53
CA VAL A 156 -12.77 0.20 0.91
C VAL A 156 -11.87 -0.45 1.94
N LEU A 157 -11.22 -1.54 1.53
CA LEU A 157 -10.16 -2.19 2.29
C LEU A 157 -8.99 -1.24 2.52
N LEU A 158 -8.40 -1.38 3.69
CA LEU A 158 -7.20 -0.67 4.10
C LEU A 158 -5.93 -1.43 3.76
N ALA A 159 -4.86 -0.68 3.47
CA ALA A 159 -3.53 -1.24 3.38
C ALA A 159 -3.24 -2.09 4.62
N GLY A 160 -2.83 -3.32 4.39
CA GLY A 160 -2.73 -4.35 5.43
C GLY A 160 -3.65 -5.53 5.20
N SER A 161 -4.80 -5.32 4.54
CA SER A 161 -5.66 -6.43 4.14
C SER A 161 -4.96 -7.30 3.09
N LEU A 162 -4.90 -8.61 3.36
CA LEU A 162 -4.27 -9.58 2.48
C LEU A 162 -4.96 -9.64 1.10
N LEU A 163 -6.27 -9.39 1.02
CA LEU A 163 -7.02 -9.34 -0.25
C LEU A 163 -6.44 -8.35 -1.27
N LEU A 164 -5.84 -7.25 -0.81
CA LEU A 164 -5.18 -6.26 -1.67
C LEU A 164 -3.82 -6.70 -2.18
N ARG A 165 -3.29 -7.81 -1.66
CA ARG A 165 -1.97 -8.37 -1.99
C ARG A 165 -2.09 -9.67 -2.79
N LEU A 166 -3.29 -10.22 -2.92
CA LEU A 166 -3.60 -11.39 -3.74
C LEU A 166 -3.86 -10.98 -5.19
N ARG A 167 -3.49 -11.86 -6.12
CA ARG A 167 -3.89 -11.72 -7.53
C ARG A 167 -5.40 -11.95 -7.64
N ALA A 168 -6.08 -11.01 -8.27
CA ALA A 168 -7.50 -11.13 -8.61
C ALA A 168 -7.73 -12.21 -9.68
N GLU A 169 -8.87 -12.90 -9.59
CA GLU A 169 -9.31 -13.97 -10.48
C GLU A 169 -10.00 -13.42 -11.73
N GLU A 170 -9.80 -14.08 -12.86
CA GLU A 170 -10.49 -13.73 -14.10
C GLU A 170 -11.99 -14.00 -13.98
N ILE A 171 -12.78 -13.08 -14.51
CA ILE A 171 -14.22 -13.21 -14.63
C ILE A 171 -14.52 -14.11 -15.83
N THR A 172 -15.07 -15.29 -15.59
CA THR A 172 -15.44 -16.26 -16.64
C THR A 172 -16.89 -16.12 -17.10
N ASP A 173 -17.78 -15.61 -16.26
CA ASP A 173 -19.18 -15.36 -16.58
C ASP A 173 -19.59 -13.90 -16.24
N PRO A 174 -19.39 -12.97 -17.19
CA PRO A 174 -19.82 -11.58 -17.06
C PRO A 174 -21.33 -11.39 -16.81
N GLY A 175 -22.16 -12.35 -17.25
CA GLY A 175 -23.62 -12.27 -17.15
C GLY A 175 -24.19 -12.74 -15.81
N SER A 176 -23.36 -13.34 -14.95
CA SER A 176 -23.79 -13.83 -13.64
C SER A 176 -24.38 -12.71 -12.77
N SER A 177 -25.31 -13.07 -11.87
CA SER A 177 -25.91 -12.11 -10.94
C SER A 177 -24.88 -11.48 -10.00
N GLU A 178 -23.82 -12.21 -9.67
CA GLU A 178 -22.70 -11.69 -8.87
C GLU A 178 -21.94 -10.59 -9.61
N VAL A 179 -21.52 -10.86 -10.85
CA VAL A 179 -20.71 -9.90 -11.62
C VAL A 179 -21.54 -8.69 -12.01
N THR A 180 -22.78 -8.88 -12.44
CA THR A 180 -23.68 -7.76 -12.77
C THR A 180 -24.01 -6.90 -11.56
N GLY A 181 -24.20 -7.51 -10.38
CA GLY A 181 -24.34 -6.79 -9.10
C GLY A 181 -23.10 -5.97 -8.75
N LEU A 182 -21.90 -6.57 -8.92
CA LEU A 182 -20.62 -5.91 -8.69
C LEU A 182 -20.38 -4.72 -9.63
N ILE A 183 -20.66 -4.89 -10.93
CA ILE A 183 -20.56 -3.81 -11.94
C ILE A 183 -21.43 -2.62 -11.52
N LYS A 184 -22.68 -2.89 -11.11
CA LYS A 184 -23.60 -1.86 -10.64
C LYS A 184 -23.05 -1.13 -9.41
N GLU A 185 -22.60 -1.87 -8.41
CA GLU A 185 -22.00 -1.30 -7.19
C GLU A 185 -20.80 -0.38 -7.53
N MET A 186 -19.87 -0.86 -8.35
CA MET A 186 -18.68 -0.10 -8.74
C MET A 186 -19.03 1.15 -9.56
N ARG A 187 -20.02 1.08 -10.45
CA ARG A 187 -20.50 2.25 -11.20
C ARG A 187 -21.11 3.29 -10.27
N ASP A 188 -21.95 2.87 -9.33
CA ASP A 188 -22.57 3.77 -8.35
C ASP A 188 -21.50 4.45 -7.49
N MET A 189 -20.46 3.71 -7.08
CA MET A 189 -19.32 4.25 -6.34
C MET A 189 -18.57 5.33 -7.12
N VAL A 190 -18.22 5.07 -8.39
CA VAL A 190 -17.54 6.05 -9.25
C VAL A 190 -18.44 7.26 -9.52
N SER A 191 -19.72 7.05 -9.81
CA SER A 191 -20.65 8.11 -10.17
C SER A 191 -21.02 8.99 -8.97
N SER A 192 -20.96 8.46 -7.75
CA SER A 192 -21.24 9.22 -6.52
C SER A 192 -20.22 10.32 -6.21
N GLY A 193 -19.06 10.33 -6.89
CA GLY A 193 -17.96 11.26 -6.62
C GLY A 193 -17.24 11.02 -5.28
N LYS A 194 -17.63 9.98 -4.51
CA LYS A 194 -16.95 9.60 -3.26
C LYS A 194 -15.57 8.95 -3.50
N HIS A 195 -15.34 8.47 -4.73
CA HIS A 195 -14.06 7.93 -5.17
C HIS A 195 -13.42 8.89 -6.17
N PRO A 196 -12.19 9.38 -5.93
CA PRO A 196 -11.61 10.48 -6.70
C PRO A 196 -11.23 10.13 -8.14
N LEU A 197 -11.31 8.87 -8.56
CA LEU A 197 -11.04 8.47 -9.95
C LEU A 197 -11.62 7.10 -10.30
N GLY A 198 -11.59 6.15 -9.35
CA GLY A 198 -11.97 4.78 -9.63
C GLY A 198 -11.83 3.84 -8.43
N VAL A 199 -12.16 2.58 -8.68
CA VAL A 199 -12.08 1.48 -7.73
C VAL A 199 -11.81 0.16 -8.47
N ALA A 200 -11.02 -0.71 -7.87
CA ALA A 200 -10.82 -2.09 -8.32
C ALA A 200 -11.59 -3.08 -7.43
N GLY A 201 -12.01 -4.22 -7.98
CA GLY A 201 -12.71 -5.27 -7.24
C GLY A 201 -12.07 -5.61 -5.88
N PRO A 202 -10.75 -5.86 -5.81
CA PRO A 202 -10.10 -6.17 -4.54
C PRO A 202 -10.24 -5.09 -3.47
N GLN A 203 -10.32 -3.80 -3.85
CA GLN A 203 -10.47 -2.71 -2.88
C GLN A 203 -11.82 -2.71 -2.17
N ILE A 204 -12.84 -3.35 -2.74
CA ILE A 204 -14.15 -3.52 -2.11
C ILE A 204 -14.33 -4.93 -1.53
N GLY A 205 -13.29 -5.75 -1.56
CA GLY A 205 -13.28 -7.11 -1.01
C GLY A 205 -13.73 -8.18 -2.00
N LYS A 206 -13.79 -7.87 -3.30
CA LYS A 206 -14.11 -8.83 -4.35
C LYS A 206 -12.85 -9.23 -5.09
N ARG A 207 -12.44 -10.50 -5.01
CA ARG A 207 -11.21 -11.02 -5.65
C ARG A 207 -11.39 -11.24 -7.17
N LEU A 208 -12.08 -10.34 -7.85
CA LEU A 208 -12.37 -10.42 -9.29
C LEU A 208 -11.61 -9.33 -10.06
N ARG A 209 -11.12 -9.67 -11.25
CA ARG A 209 -10.38 -8.77 -12.16
C ARG A 209 -11.34 -7.81 -12.84
N VAL A 210 -11.77 -6.79 -12.12
CA VAL A 210 -12.59 -5.71 -12.64
C VAL A 210 -12.12 -4.38 -12.09
N VAL A 211 -12.16 -3.35 -12.94
CA VAL A 211 -11.90 -1.96 -12.57
C VAL A 211 -13.03 -1.08 -13.07
N ALA A 212 -13.40 -0.08 -12.26
CA ALA A 212 -14.30 0.99 -12.65
C ALA A 212 -13.61 2.33 -12.42
N LEU A 213 -13.71 3.23 -13.39
CA LEU A 213 -13.08 4.53 -13.34
C LEU A 213 -13.92 5.57 -14.08
N GLY A 214 -13.81 6.81 -13.65
CA GLY A 214 -14.54 7.93 -14.24
C GLY A 214 -14.07 9.24 -13.64
N GLU A 215 -14.18 10.28 -14.46
CA GLU A 215 -13.86 11.65 -14.08
C GLU A 215 -14.99 12.52 -14.65
N ASN A 216 -15.80 13.11 -13.76
CA ASN A 216 -16.93 13.94 -14.18
C ASN A 216 -16.50 15.41 -14.35
N SER A 217 -17.25 16.14 -15.18
CA SER A 217 -16.95 17.54 -15.48
C SER A 217 -16.93 18.44 -14.24
N GLU A 218 -17.81 18.19 -13.27
CA GLU A 218 -17.91 18.98 -12.04
C GLU A 218 -16.63 18.87 -11.18
N SER A 219 -16.05 17.67 -11.09
CA SER A 219 -14.80 17.42 -10.37
C SER A 219 -13.62 18.08 -11.07
N LEU A 220 -13.61 18.04 -12.39
CA LEU A 220 -12.62 18.73 -13.21
C LEU A 220 -12.69 20.24 -13.02
N GLU A 221 -13.87 20.85 -13.01
CA GLU A 221 -14.03 22.30 -12.85
C GLU A 221 -13.34 22.84 -11.60
N LYS A 222 -13.31 22.06 -10.51
CA LYS A 222 -12.66 22.39 -9.24
C LYS A 222 -11.11 22.38 -9.31
N LEU A 223 -10.52 21.78 -10.34
CA LEU A 223 -9.06 21.71 -10.49
C LEU A 223 -8.47 23.00 -11.09
N SER A 224 -7.24 23.32 -10.68
CA SER A 224 -6.48 24.43 -11.26
C SER A 224 -6.21 24.21 -12.75
N ALA A 225 -6.14 25.30 -13.53
CA ALA A 225 -5.81 25.22 -14.96
C ALA A 225 -4.45 24.52 -15.20
N ARG A 226 -3.48 24.77 -14.30
CA ARG A 226 -2.17 24.11 -14.35
C ARG A 226 -2.32 22.59 -14.22
N THR A 227 -3.03 22.11 -13.20
CA THR A 227 -3.26 20.67 -12.97
C THR A 227 -3.94 20.01 -14.16
N LYS A 228 -4.96 20.66 -14.72
CA LYS A 228 -5.69 20.14 -15.89
C LYS A 228 -4.75 19.89 -17.08
N VAL A 229 -3.84 20.83 -17.34
CA VAL A 229 -2.86 20.73 -18.43
C VAL A 229 -1.76 19.72 -18.10
N THR A 230 -1.15 19.81 -16.93
CA THR A 230 0.01 18.97 -16.56
C THR A 230 -0.35 17.50 -16.43
N GLU A 231 -1.59 17.18 -16.03
CA GLU A 231 -2.06 15.81 -15.87
C GLU A 231 -2.91 15.33 -17.06
N GLU A 232 -3.07 16.15 -18.10
CA GLU A 232 -3.93 15.88 -19.26
C GLU A 232 -5.36 15.42 -18.85
N ARG A 233 -5.93 16.09 -17.86
CA ARG A 233 -7.23 15.74 -17.29
C ARG A 233 -8.35 16.02 -18.27
N ARG A 234 -9.15 14.99 -18.57
CA ARG A 234 -10.36 15.09 -19.40
C ARG A 234 -11.49 14.32 -18.74
N ALA A 235 -12.73 14.75 -18.95
CA ALA A 235 -13.88 14.03 -18.47
C ALA A 235 -13.99 12.71 -19.24
N PHE A 236 -14.24 11.62 -18.54
CA PHE A 236 -14.47 10.32 -19.16
C PHE A 236 -15.30 9.43 -18.22
N GLY A 237 -15.87 8.38 -18.80
CA GLY A 237 -16.59 7.37 -18.04
C GLY A 237 -18.02 7.77 -17.61
N PRO A 238 -18.63 7.00 -16.70
CA PRO A 238 -18.06 5.83 -16.01
C PRO A 238 -17.67 4.72 -16.98
N LEU A 239 -16.45 4.20 -16.84
CA LEU A 239 -15.87 3.12 -17.61
C LEU A 239 -15.64 1.94 -16.68
N VAL A 240 -16.23 0.79 -17.02
CA VAL A 240 -15.98 -0.48 -16.33
C VAL A 240 -15.31 -1.43 -17.32
N VAL A 241 -14.18 -2.02 -16.91
CA VAL A 241 -13.43 -2.98 -17.72
C VAL A 241 -13.27 -4.27 -16.92
N LEU A 242 -13.78 -5.37 -17.47
CA LEU A 242 -13.58 -6.70 -16.94
C LEU A 242 -12.33 -7.32 -17.57
N ASN A 243 -11.59 -8.11 -16.79
CA ASN A 243 -10.34 -8.75 -17.19
C ASN A 243 -9.37 -7.84 -17.94
N PRO A 244 -9.08 -6.61 -17.45
CA PRO A 244 -8.23 -5.69 -18.16
C PRO A 244 -6.81 -6.25 -18.30
N VAL A 245 -6.26 -6.17 -19.52
CA VAL A 245 -4.87 -6.40 -19.87
C VAL A 245 -4.31 -5.09 -20.41
N LEU A 246 -3.18 -4.64 -19.84
CA LEU A 246 -2.58 -3.36 -20.19
C LEU A 246 -1.17 -3.60 -20.71
N SER A 247 -0.83 -2.89 -21.79
CA SER A 247 0.53 -2.82 -22.29
C SER A 247 0.94 -1.38 -22.57
N ARG A 248 2.24 -1.10 -22.51
CA ARG A 248 2.77 0.23 -22.82
C ARG A 248 2.50 0.55 -24.29
N HIS A 249 1.82 1.66 -24.55
CA HIS A 249 1.59 2.10 -25.92
C HIS A 249 2.90 2.42 -26.62
N LYS A 250 3.03 2.00 -27.88
CA LYS A 250 4.26 2.18 -28.67
C LYS A 250 4.60 3.66 -28.81
N GLY A 251 5.81 4.04 -28.40
CA GLY A 251 6.28 5.43 -28.44
C GLY A 251 5.83 6.30 -27.27
N SER A 252 5.09 5.73 -26.29
CA SER A 252 4.68 6.45 -25.09
C SER A 252 5.88 6.90 -24.26
N SER A 253 5.82 8.13 -23.75
CA SER A 253 6.77 8.68 -22.78
C SER A 253 6.42 8.23 -21.35
N ASP A 254 7.32 8.51 -20.41
CA ASP A 254 7.00 8.39 -18.99
C ASP A 254 6.36 9.70 -18.48
N ALA A 255 5.46 9.55 -17.52
CA ALA A 255 4.80 10.63 -16.82
C ALA A 255 4.87 10.37 -15.31
N TYR A 256 4.81 11.45 -14.52
CA TYR A 256 4.90 11.40 -13.07
C TYR A 256 3.68 12.09 -12.47
N PHE A 257 2.93 11.35 -11.67
CA PHE A 257 1.68 11.83 -11.08
C PHE A 257 1.76 11.77 -9.57
N PHE A 258 1.18 12.77 -8.89
CA PHE A 258 0.83 12.60 -7.49
C PHE A 258 -0.38 11.67 -7.41
N GLU A 259 -0.18 10.48 -6.86
CA GLU A 259 -1.23 9.48 -6.67
C GLU A 259 -1.69 9.43 -5.22
N ARG A 260 -3.00 9.27 -5.05
CA ARG A 260 -3.68 9.02 -3.78
C ARG A 260 -4.45 7.71 -3.89
N SER A 261 -4.63 7.02 -2.77
CA SER A 261 -5.46 5.81 -2.71
C SER A 261 -6.39 5.85 -1.50
N ALA A 262 -7.66 5.49 -1.72
CA ALA A 262 -8.62 5.33 -0.62
C ALA A 262 -8.21 4.21 0.36
N THR A 263 -7.37 3.29 -0.09
CA THR A 263 -6.77 2.20 0.71
C THR A 263 -5.59 2.68 1.57
N VAL A 264 -4.97 3.82 1.23
CA VAL A 264 -3.89 4.47 2.00
C VAL A 264 -4.30 5.93 2.29
N PRO A 265 -5.33 6.16 3.10
CA PRO A 265 -5.82 7.52 3.33
C PRO A 265 -4.78 8.38 4.05
N GLY A 266 -4.80 9.68 3.72
CA GLY A 266 -3.97 10.71 4.33
C GLY A 266 -2.60 10.92 3.65
N TYR A 267 -2.24 10.06 2.68
CA TYR A 267 -0.94 10.14 2.01
C TYR A 267 -1.09 10.18 0.49
N GLU A 268 -0.12 10.81 -0.15
CA GLU A 268 0.09 10.82 -1.58
C GLU A 268 1.57 10.67 -1.89
N GLY A 269 1.89 10.22 -3.11
CA GLY A 269 3.27 10.08 -3.54
C GLY A 269 3.39 10.26 -5.04
N ILE A 270 4.59 10.64 -5.49
CA ILE A 270 4.90 10.71 -6.92
C ILE A 270 5.10 9.28 -7.42
N VAL A 271 4.37 8.91 -8.47
CA VAL A 271 4.50 7.61 -9.11
C VAL A 271 4.81 7.78 -10.59
N ARG A 272 5.83 7.07 -11.06
CA ARG A 272 6.18 6.99 -12.48
C ARG A 272 5.22 6.04 -13.18
N ARG A 273 4.64 6.51 -14.28
CA ARG A 273 3.74 5.77 -15.18
C ARG A 273 4.15 5.98 -16.62
N THR A 274 3.56 5.20 -17.51
CA THR A 274 3.55 5.51 -18.95
C THR A 274 2.42 6.50 -19.24
N ALA A 275 2.66 7.50 -20.09
CA ALA A 275 1.67 8.51 -20.46
C ALA A 275 0.48 7.91 -21.22
N GLU A 276 0.72 6.82 -21.95
CA GLU A 276 -0.27 6.13 -22.77
C GLU A 276 -0.19 4.61 -22.55
N VAL A 277 -1.35 3.94 -22.59
CA VAL A 277 -1.48 2.48 -22.49
C VAL A 277 -2.48 1.95 -23.51
N ASP A 278 -2.15 0.81 -24.11
CA ASP A 278 -3.10 -0.02 -24.84
C ASP A 278 -3.85 -0.88 -23.82
N VAL A 279 -5.18 -0.85 -23.88
CA VAL A 279 -6.08 -1.54 -22.96
C VAL A 279 -6.90 -2.54 -23.75
N GLU A 280 -6.89 -3.79 -23.30
CA GLU A 280 -7.76 -4.86 -23.77
C GLU A 280 -8.55 -5.43 -22.59
N GLY A 281 -9.74 -5.97 -22.86
CA GLY A 281 -10.57 -6.59 -21.84
C GLY A 281 -11.98 -6.85 -22.36
N LEU A 282 -12.94 -6.96 -21.45
CA LEU A 282 -14.35 -7.06 -21.77
C LEU A 282 -15.12 -5.85 -21.22
N ASP A 283 -16.15 -5.44 -21.93
CA ASP A 283 -17.14 -4.52 -21.40
C ASP A 283 -18.08 -5.21 -20.39
N GLU A 284 -19.05 -4.46 -19.88
CA GLU A 284 -20.03 -4.95 -18.90
C GLU A 284 -20.98 -6.02 -19.42
N LYS A 285 -21.07 -6.20 -20.74
CA LYS A 285 -21.87 -7.25 -21.40
C LYS A 285 -21.00 -8.46 -21.76
N GLY A 286 -19.71 -8.44 -21.43
CA GLY A 286 -18.76 -9.48 -21.80
C GLY A 286 -18.27 -9.38 -23.25
N GLN A 287 -18.48 -8.26 -23.94
CA GLN A 287 -17.98 -8.06 -25.31
C GLN A 287 -16.53 -7.57 -25.27
N PRO A 288 -15.64 -8.08 -26.14
CA PRO A 288 -14.27 -7.60 -26.21
C PRO A 288 -14.18 -6.12 -26.52
N ILE A 289 -13.32 -5.41 -25.80
CA ILE A 289 -12.99 -4.01 -26.04
C ILE A 289 -11.47 -3.83 -26.16
N SER A 290 -11.07 -2.89 -27.02
CA SER A 290 -9.68 -2.48 -27.19
C SER A 290 -9.62 -0.98 -27.47
N PHE A 291 -8.79 -0.25 -26.72
CA PHE A 291 -8.62 1.20 -26.88
C PHE A 291 -7.29 1.69 -26.30
N VAL A 292 -6.87 2.88 -26.72
CA VAL A 292 -5.70 3.57 -26.15
C VAL A 292 -6.17 4.57 -25.11
N ALA A 293 -5.70 4.44 -23.86
CA ALA A 293 -5.88 5.44 -22.83
C ALA A 293 -4.66 6.36 -22.74
N ARG A 294 -4.89 7.63 -22.40
CA ARG A 294 -3.85 8.67 -22.33
C ARG A 294 -3.96 9.49 -21.05
N GLY A 295 -2.86 10.12 -20.65
CA GLY A 295 -2.85 11.11 -19.57
C GLY A 295 -3.43 10.57 -18.27
N TRP A 296 -4.33 11.34 -17.65
CA TRP A 296 -4.97 10.96 -16.39
C TRP A 296 -5.80 9.66 -16.46
N GLN A 297 -6.40 9.36 -17.60
CA GLN A 297 -7.14 8.10 -17.79
C GLN A 297 -6.19 6.90 -17.78
N ALA A 298 -5.05 7.01 -18.47
CA ALA A 298 -3.99 6.00 -18.44
C ALA A 298 -3.46 5.82 -17.02
N ASN A 299 -3.16 6.93 -16.32
CA ASN A 299 -2.72 6.91 -14.93
C ASN A 299 -3.67 6.11 -14.02
N GLY A 300 -4.97 6.40 -14.09
CA GLY A 300 -5.99 5.65 -13.34
C GLY A 300 -6.00 4.16 -13.67
N LEU A 301 -6.01 3.81 -14.96
CA LEU A 301 -6.00 2.41 -15.38
C LEU A 301 -4.76 1.65 -14.89
N VAL A 302 -3.57 2.22 -15.00
CA VAL A 302 -2.34 1.59 -14.52
C VAL A 302 -2.35 1.46 -12.99
N ALA A 303 -2.82 2.48 -12.27
CA ALA A 303 -2.89 2.44 -10.81
C ALA A 303 -3.79 1.30 -10.28
N PHE A 304 -4.89 0.99 -10.98
CA PHE A 304 -5.81 -0.09 -10.59
C PHE A 304 -5.45 -1.47 -11.17
N CYS A 305 -4.58 -1.54 -12.18
CA CYS A 305 -4.27 -2.79 -12.90
C CYS A 305 -2.80 -3.24 -12.81
N LEU A 306 -2.09 -2.89 -11.73
CA LEU A 306 -0.64 -3.16 -11.56
C LEU A 306 -0.24 -4.64 -11.77
N GLY A 307 -1.14 -5.60 -11.53
CA GLY A 307 -0.92 -7.04 -11.74
C GLY A 307 -1.32 -7.60 -13.12
N SER A 308 -1.75 -6.74 -14.06
CA SER A 308 -2.08 -7.08 -15.45
C SER A 308 -1.10 -6.47 -16.46
N PHE A 309 -0.05 -5.80 -15.99
CA PHE A 309 0.91 -5.15 -16.87
C PHE A 309 1.82 -6.19 -17.51
N VAL A 310 1.56 -6.50 -18.79
CA VAL A 310 2.46 -7.31 -19.61
C VAL A 310 3.48 -6.34 -20.19
N LEU A 311 4.49 -5.98 -19.39
CA LEU A 311 5.84 -5.59 -19.82
C LEU A 311 6.65 -5.13 -18.60
N ALA A 312 7.87 -5.66 -18.57
CA ALA A 312 8.88 -5.57 -17.53
C ALA A 312 9.24 -4.14 -17.10
N TRP A 313 9.54 -4.00 -15.81
CA TRP A 313 10.41 -2.95 -15.29
C TRP A 313 11.87 -3.32 -15.57
#